data_AF-S8CYF4-F1
#
_entry.id   AF-S8CYF4-F1
#
_cell.length_a   1.000
_cell.length_b   1.000
_cell.length_c   1.000
_cell.angle_alpha   90.00
_cell.angle_beta   90.00
_cell.angle_gamma   90.00
#
_symmetry.space_group_name_H-M   'P 1'
#
loop_
_entity.id
_entity.type
_entity.pdbx_description
1 polymer ?
#
loop_
_entity_poly.entity_id
_entity_poly.type
_entity_poly.pdbx_seq_one_letter_code
_entity_poly.pdbx_strand_id
1 'polypeptide(L)'
;MKDSKTMKDPKTMKDKIASIIPLGNTPKKMSSYQRILEEETAQVQETFKNLGHELQLDGPLTEDLKKELQKLAAIKDLVRKWKVGILCIQETKHNDLNIRHIRQVWGRNKVDFRFSPSEGLSGGLLTVWNPDVFQLESEIVTTWGLGLQGRYRDERWLILNLYGKNSSQGKKDQWNWISSLLETWDDPFLAIGDFNVALDTTERRGSTFHPDEARDFSDFLEQNHLQDLPLEAGKFTWKNRDGTKLSRIDRAIIRLPSENSETISYHLTGLPWTVADHRPLLLSRQSVDFGPHPFKFFNAWLANSSFVDFVKRKWDEFPKNDNPMRNFKDKLKGLKLALKPWIATNLEANRSKIFSLKQSMAQLEGIMESRELTLEEKLAYAAASQESSELQRREIGMKRQQLKIKWMADGDENTRLFH
;
A
#
# COMPACT_ATOMS: atom_id res chain seq x y z
N MET A 1 -76.38 15.78 12.91
CA MET A 1 -76.08 15.74 14.36
C MET A 1 -74.58 15.92 14.52
N LYS A 2 -74.18 17.04 15.16
CA LYS A 2 -73.05 17.28 16.09
C LYS A 2 -71.77 16.44 15.94
N ASP A 3 -70.54 16.92 16.12
CA ASP A 3 -69.91 18.21 16.41
C ASP A 3 -68.38 17.97 16.39
N SER A 4 -67.63 19.06 16.37
CA SER A 4 -66.20 19.22 16.11
C SER A 4 -65.20 18.91 17.25
N LYS A 5 -63.89 18.86 16.88
CA LYS A 5 -62.66 19.17 17.67
C LYS A 5 -62.22 18.10 18.71
N THR A 6 -60.94 17.82 18.97
CA THR A 6 -59.73 18.66 19.09
C THR A 6 -58.43 17.84 18.96
N MET A 7 -57.37 18.54 18.54
CA MET A 7 -55.93 18.22 18.58
C MET A 7 -55.48 17.43 19.83
N LYS A 8 -54.65 16.41 19.64
CA LYS A 8 -53.80 15.84 20.70
C LYS A 8 -52.39 16.44 20.59
N ASP A 9 -52.05 17.14 21.65
CA ASP A 9 -50.87 17.96 21.94
C ASP A 9 -49.54 17.14 21.95
N PRO A 10 -48.43 17.60 21.32
CA PRO A 10 -47.12 16.91 21.33
C PRO A 10 -46.35 16.95 22.66
N LYS A 11 -46.98 17.41 23.76
CA LYS A 11 -46.30 17.65 25.04
C LYS A 11 -45.96 16.39 25.86
N THR A 12 -46.59 15.24 25.63
CA THR A 12 -46.45 14.08 26.54
C THR A 12 -45.23 13.19 26.29
N MET A 13 -44.45 13.42 25.22
CA MET A 13 -43.20 12.67 24.97
C MET A 13 -41.94 13.37 25.49
N LYS A 14 -41.97 14.71 25.65
CA LYS A 14 -40.86 15.47 26.24
C LYS A 14 -40.73 15.25 27.75
N ASP A 15 -41.86 15.06 28.44
CA ASP A 15 -41.86 14.91 29.91
C ASP A 15 -41.34 13.54 30.39
N LYS A 16 -41.33 12.52 29.53
CA LYS A 16 -40.75 11.19 29.88
C LYS A 16 -39.24 11.11 29.68
N ILE A 17 -38.62 12.03 28.95
CA ILE A 17 -37.16 12.10 28.77
C ILE A 17 -36.53 13.00 29.84
N ALA A 18 -37.30 13.87 30.46
CA ALA A 18 -36.84 14.80 31.50
C ALA A 18 -36.60 14.17 32.89
N SER A 19 -36.90 12.88 33.11
CA SER A 19 -36.80 12.24 34.44
C SER A 19 -35.52 11.43 34.72
N ILE A 20 -34.55 11.39 33.79
CA ILE A 20 -33.35 10.51 33.94
C ILE A 20 -32.03 11.28 34.08
N ILE A 21 -32.02 12.62 34.00
CA ILE A 21 -30.76 13.39 34.13
C ILE A 21 -30.95 14.56 35.12
N PRO A 22 -30.16 14.66 36.20
CA PRO A 22 -30.26 15.78 37.13
C PRO A 22 -29.86 17.09 36.43
N LEU A 23 -30.76 18.08 36.47
CA LEU A 23 -30.49 19.45 36.09
C LEU A 23 -29.44 20.06 37.03
N GLY A 24 -28.25 20.33 36.47
CA GLY A 24 -27.24 21.25 37.01
C GLY A 24 -26.97 22.36 36.00
N ASN A 25 -27.44 23.56 36.31
CA ASN A 25 -27.48 24.79 35.50
C ASN A 25 -26.20 25.19 34.73
N THR A 26 -26.34 25.70 33.49
CA THR A 26 -26.25 27.15 33.18
C THR A 26 -26.48 27.48 31.67
N PRO A 27 -27.13 28.61 31.29
CA PRO A 27 -27.52 28.93 29.90
C PRO A 27 -26.46 29.67 29.07
N LYS A 28 -25.17 29.63 29.44
CA LYS A 28 -24.12 30.46 28.80
C LYS A 28 -23.23 29.75 27.75
N LYS A 29 -23.41 28.45 27.51
CA LYS A 29 -22.56 27.69 26.55
C LYS A 29 -23.19 27.38 25.19
N MET A 30 -24.50 27.61 24.99
CA MET A 30 -25.11 27.41 23.67
C MET A 30 -24.83 28.58 22.70
N SER A 31 -24.59 29.81 23.19
CA SER A 31 -24.38 30.96 22.31
C SER A 31 -22.99 30.98 21.65
N SER A 32 -21.98 30.34 22.23
CA SER A 32 -20.64 30.26 21.62
C SER A 32 -20.60 29.27 20.46
N TYR A 33 -21.36 28.18 20.53
CA TYR A 33 -21.42 27.17 19.47
C TYR A 33 -22.21 27.68 18.25
N GLN A 34 -23.34 28.36 18.49
CA GLN A 34 -24.09 29.02 17.42
C GLN A 34 -23.28 30.14 16.78
N ARG A 35 -22.53 30.91 17.57
CA ARG A 35 -21.65 31.95 17.06
C ARG A 35 -20.46 31.40 16.26
N ILE A 36 -19.86 30.28 16.68
CA ILE A 36 -18.83 29.58 15.89
C ILE A 36 -19.41 29.05 14.57
N LEU A 37 -20.62 28.49 14.59
CA LEU A 37 -21.32 28.07 13.38
C LEU A 37 -21.65 29.26 12.46
N GLU A 38 -22.07 30.40 13.00
CA GLU A 38 -22.34 31.63 12.25
C GLU A 38 -21.06 32.25 11.68
N GLU A 39 -19.97 32.29 12.45
CA GLU A 39 -18.65 32.77 12.02
C GLU A 39 -18.04 31.83 10.94
N GLU A 40 -18.18 30.51 11.08
CA GLU A 40 -17.78 29.53 10.06
C GLU A 40 -18.67 29.62 8.81
N THR A 41 -19.98 29.85 8.96
CA THR A 41 -20.91 30.02 7.83
C THR A 41 -20.60 31.33 7.09
N ALA A 42 -20.28 32.41 7.79
CA ALA A 42 -19.86 33.67 7.20
C ALA A 42 -18.52 33.54 6.47
N GLN A 43 -17.57 32.78 7.02
CA GLN A 43 -16.29 32.51 6.37
C GLN A 43 -16.44 31.63 5.13
N VAL A 44 -17.37 30.66 5.15
CA VAL A 44 -17.76 29.86 3.98
C VAL A 44 -18.46 30.74 2.92
N GLN A 45 -19.38 31.61 3.32
CA GLN A 45 -20.05 32.57 2.42
C GLN A 45 -19.06 33.56 1.79
N GLU A 46 -18.08 34.05 2.55
CA GLU A 46 -17.02 34.92 2.04
C GLU A 46 -16.07 34.16 1.09
N THR A 47 -15.81 32.90 1.36
CA THR A 47 -15.08 32.00 0.45
C THR A 47 -15.86 31.81 -0.87
N PHE A 48 -17.19 31.69 -0.81
CA PHE A 48 -18.09 31.63 -1.97
C PHE A 48 -18.18 32.96 -2.75
N LYS A 49 -18.18 34.10 -2.05
CA LYS A 49 -18.16 35.44 -2.66
C LYS A 49 -16.85 35.68 -3.42
N ASN A 50 -15.74 35.16 -2.91
CA ASN A 50 -14.43 35.17 -3.58
C ASN A 50 -14.30 34.16 -4.73
N LEU A 51 -15.30 33.29 -4.90
CA LEU A 51 -15.38 32.20 -5.88
C LEU A 51 -16.05 32.63 -7.19
N GLY A 52 -16.45 33.90 -7.33
CA GLY A 52 -16.99 34.48 -8.56
C GLY A 52 -18.36 33.94 -8.98
N HIS A 53 -18.99 33.11 -8.15
CA HIS A 53 -20.38 32.71 -8.30
C HIS A 53 -21.22 33.55 -7.33
N GLU A 54 -21.99 34.49 -7.86
CA GLU A 54 -23.19 35.00 -7.18
C GLU A 54 -24.22 33.87 -7.09
N LEU A 55 -23.97 32.88 -6.24
CA LEU A 55 -25.01 32.01 -5.74
C LEU A 55 -25.47 32.60 -4.42
N GLN A 56 -26.55 33.39 -4.47
CA GLN A 56 -27.34 33.73 -3.30
C GLN A 56 -27.87 32.41 -2.71
N LEU A 57 -27.11 31.82 -1.78
CA LEU A 57 -27.56 30.69 -0.98
C LEU A 57 -28.46 31.25 0.14
N ASP A 58 -29.71 31.57 -0.21
CA ASP A 58 -30.76 31.83 0.78
C ASP A 58 -31.16 30.49 1.43
N GLY A 59 -30.48 30.12 2.53
CA GLY A 59 -30.85 28.97 3.37
C GLY A 59 -29.68 28.29 4.10
N PRO A 60 -29.96 27.46 5.12
CA PRO A 60 -28.92 26.68 5.82
C PRO A 60 -28.28 25.64 4.88
N LEU A 61 -26.94 25.53 4.93
CA LEU A 61 -26.17 24.52 4.19
C LEU A 61 -26.67 23.11 4.49
N THR A 62 -26.85 22.28 3.46
CA THR A 62 -27.18 20.86 3.62
C THR A 62 -26.04 20.11 4.30
N GLU A 63 -26.34 19.05 5.05
CA GLU A 63 -25.31 18.25 5.75
C GLU A 63 -24.29 17.62 4.78
N ASP A 64 -24.73 17.25 3.58
CA ASP A 64 -23.83 16.72 2.54
C ASP A 64 -22.83 17.78 2.08
N LEU A 65 -23.28 19.03 1.86
CA LEU A 65 -22.39 20.13 1.46
C LEU A 65 -21.40 20.49 2.57
N LYS A 66 -21.83 20.47 3.85
CA LYS A 66 -20.92 20.66 4.99
C LYS A 66 -19.84 19.58 5.02
N LYS A 67 -20.20 18.32 4.80
CA LYS A 67 -19.26 17.20 4.79
C LYS A 67 -18.23 17.32 3.66
N GLU A 68 -18.66 17.74 2.47
CA GLU A 68 -17.74 17.99 1.35
C GLU A 68 -16.77 19.14 1.65
N LEU A 69 -17.25 20.25 2.21
CA LEU A 69 -16.39 21.36 2.63
C LEU A 69 -15.36 20.92 3.69
N GLN A 70 -15.75 20.09 4.65
CA GLN A 70 -14.84 19.53 5.66
C GLN A 70 -13.78 18.63 5.03
N LYS A 71 -14.12 17.81 4.03
CA LYS A 71 -13.15 17.00 3.28
C LYS A 71 -12.15 17.89 2.56
N LEU A 72 -12.62 18.90 1.83
CA LEU A 72 -11.76 19.84 1.10
C LEU A 72 -10.80 20.59 2.04
N ALA A 73 -11.31 21.07 3.18
CA ALA A 73 -10.48 21.71 4.20
C ALA A 73 -9.41 20.75 4.75
N ALA A 74 -9.79 19.51 5.08
CA ALA A 74 -8.85 18.51 5.56
C ALA A 74 -7.76 18.18 4.53
N ILE A 75 -8.10 18.03 3.25
CA ILE A 75 -7.12 17.79 2.19
C ILE A 75 -6.16 18.97 2.07
N LYS A 76 -6.68 20.20 2.07
CA LYS A 76 -5.88 21.43 2.01
C LYS A 76 -4.89 21.53 3.16
N ASP A 77 -5.31 21.20 4.37
CA ASP A 77 -4.45 21.19 5.55
C ASP A 77 -3.35 20.12 5.44
N LEU A 78 -3.67 18.94 4.90
CA LEU A 78 -2.68 17.90 4.63
C LEU A 78 -1.65 18.33 3.59
N VAL A 79 -2.08 18.91 2.46
CA VAL A 79 -1.18 19.42 1.42
C VAL A 79 -0.23 20.47 2.00
N ARG A 80 -0.76 21.43 2.78
CA ARG A 80 0.03 22.49 3.42
C ARG A 80 1.00 21.95 4.46
N LYS A 81 0.53 21.09 5.37
CA LYS A 81 1.32 20.56 6.48
C LYS A 81 2.47 19.69 6.00
N TRP A 82 2.22 18.82 5.04
CA TRP A 82 3.19 17.83 4.57
C TRP A 82 3.95 18.26 3.32
N LYS A 83 3.64 19.44 2.75
CA LYS A 83 4.27 19.97 1.53
C LYS A 83 4.29 18.94 0.40
N VAL A 84 3.12 18.34 0.17
CA VAL A 84 2.94 17.24 -0.76
C VAL A 84 3.34 17.66 -2.19
N GLY A 85 4.18 16.85 -2.85
CA GLY A 85 4.63 17.10 -4.22
C GLY A 85 3.66 16.58 -5.29
N ILE A 86 2.98 15.47 -4.99
CA ILE A 86 1.98 14.79 -5.83
C ILE A 86 0.87 14.28 -4.92
N LEU A 87 -0.38 14.59 -5.24
CA LEU A 87 -1.59 14.22 -4.52
C LEU A 87 -2.47 13.35 -5.41
N CYS A 88 -2.76 12.14 -4.95
CA CYS A 88 -3.68 11.19 -5.60
C CYS A 88 -4.99 11.13 -4.80
N ILE A 89 -6.12 11.37 -5.45
CA ILE A 89 -7.46 11.29 -4.86
C ILE A 89 -8.30 10.32 -5.68
N GLN A 90 -9.04 9.46 -4.98
CA GLN A 90 -10.03 8.54 -5.54
C GLN A 90 -11.43 8.95 -5.11
N GLU A 91 -12.45 8.46 -5.82
CA GLU A 91 -13.86 8.76 -5.60
C GLU A 91 -14.17 10.26 -5.52
N THR A 92 -13.66 11.03 -6.47
CA THR A 92 -13.93 12.48 -6.49
C THR A 92 -15.41 12.81 -6.65
N LYS A 93 -16.20 11.92 -7.27
CA LYS A 93 -17.64 12.11 -7.53
C LYS A 93 -17.96 13.43 -8.26
N HIS A 94 -16.98 13.92 -9.02
CA HIS A 94 -17.10 15.07 -9.89
C HIS A 94 -17.01 14.61 -11.34
N ASN A 95 -17.85 15.21 -12.18
CA ASN A 95 -17.86 15.02 -13.64
C ASN A 95 -17.07 16.12 -14.38
N ASP A 96 -16.87 17.27 -13.75
CA ASP A 96 -16.08 18.38 -14.28
C ASP A 96 -15.19 18.98 -13.18
N LEU A 97 -13.88 19.00 -13.41
CA LEU A 97 -12.89 19.65 -12.56
C LEU A 97 -12.05 20.60 -13.42
N ASN A 98 -12.00 21.86 -13.00
CA ASN A 98 -11.18 22.89 -13.62
C ASN A 98 -10.08 23.37 -12.65
N ILE A 99 -9.12 24.11 -13.20
CA ILE A 99 -7.97 24.63 -12.47
C ILE A 99 -8.34 25.49 -11.23
N ARG A 100 -9.52 26.14 -11.22
CA ARG A 100 -9.97 26.95 -10.06
C ARG A 100 -10.29 26.04 -8.88
N HIS A 101 -11.00 24.93 -9.11
CA HIS A 101 -11.28 23.91 -8.08
C HIS A 101 -9.96 23.36 -7.51
N ILE A 102 -9.02 23.01 -8.38
CA ILE A 102 -7.73 22.45 -7.98
C ILE A 102 -6.92 23.43 -7.12
N ARG A 103 -6.87 24.72 -7.50
CA ARG A 103 -6.16 25.76 -6.73
C ARG A 103 -6.75 26.02 -5.35
N GLN A 104 -8.01 25.69 -5.11
CA GLN A 104 -8.61 25.82 -3.77
C GLN A 104 -8.06 24.81 -2.79
N VAL A 105 -7.75 23.60 -3.27
CA VAL A 105 -7.20 22.49 -2.49
C VAL A 105 -5.67 22.58 -2.44
N TRP A 106 -5.03 22.77 -3.58
CA TRP A 106 -3.56 22.81 -3.71
C TRP A 106 -2.93 24.10 -3.18
N GLY A 107 -3.63 25.23 -3.33
CA GLY A 107 -3.12 26.56 -3.03
C GLY A 107 -2.59 27.32 -4.25
N ARG A 108 -1.90 28.44 -4.01
CA ARG A 108 -1.43 29.38 -5.06
C ARG A 108 -0.11 28.97 -5.74
N ASN A 109 0.46 27.84 -5.36
CA ASN A 109 1.69 27.34 -5.97
C ASN A 109 1.45 26.89 -7.41
N LYS A 110 2.52 26.74 -8.19
CA LYS A 110 2.43 26.06 -9.48
C LYS A 110 1.77 24.70 -9.30
N VAL A 111 0.84 24.42 -10.20
CA VAL A 111 -0.01 23.24 -10.13
C VAL A 111 -0.40 22.82 -11.53
N ASP A 112 -0.34 21.53 -11.76
CA ASP A 112 -0.94 20.85 -12.89
C ASP A 112 -1.71 19.63 -12.37
N PHE A 113 -2.65 19.12 -13.15
CA PHE A 113 -3.51 18.04 -12.74
C PHE A 113 -3.99 17.21 -13.93
N ARG A 114 -4.37 15.96 -13.63
CA ARG A 114 -5.17 15.12 -14.50
C ARG A 114 -6.31 14.50 -13.74
N PHE A 115 -7.36 14.23 -14.47
CA PHE A 115 -8.61 13.79 -13.90
C PHE A 115 -9.30 12.80 -14.83
N SER A 116 -9.89 11.77 -14.23
CA SER A 116 -10.84 10.87 -14.88
C SER A 116 -12.21 11.13 -14.25
N PRO A 117 -13.25 11.44 -15.04
CA PRO A 117 -14.57 11.79 -14.51
C PRO A 117 -15.27 10.63 -13.81
N SER A 118 -16.13 10.97 -12.84
CA SER A 118 -17.04 10.00 -12.26
C SER A 118 -18.18 9.66 -13.21
N GLU A 119 -18.61 8.40 -13.21
CA GLU A 119 -19.83 7.96 -13.89
C GLU A 119 -20.97 7.98 -12.86
N GLY A 120 -21.76 9.06 -12.86
CA GLY A 120 -22.76 9.30 -11.83
C GLY A 120 -22.11 9.49 -10.44
N LEU A 121 -22.56 8.71 -9.45
CA LEU A 121 -22.06 8.75 -8.06
C LEU A 121 -20.84 7.85 -7.81
N SER A 122 -20.31 7.22 -8.86
CA SER A 122 -19.26 6.20 -8.75
C SER A 122 -17.99 6.63 -9.48
N GLY A 123 -16.84 6.34 -8.86
CA GLY A 123 -15.54 6.62 -9.44
C GLY A 123 -15.15 8.10 -9.40
N GLY A 124 -14.32 8.48 -10.37
CA GLY A 124 -13.64 9.77 -10.36
C GLY A 124 -12.25 9.66 -9.75
N LEU A 125 -11.23 10.02 -10.52
CA LEU A 125 -9.83 10.05 -10.09
C LEU A 125 -9.25 11.42 -10.34
N LEU A 126 -8.43 11.91 -9.42
CA LEU A 126 -7.71 13.15 -9.58
C LEU A 126 -6.27 12.97 -9.12
N THR A 127 -5.32 13.32 -9.97
CA THR A 127 -3.92 13.45 -9.60
C THR A 127 -3.49 14.89 -9.79
N VAL A 128 -3.00 15.52 -8.74
CA VAL A 128 -2.53 16.92 -8.73
C VAL A 128 -1.05 16.94 -8.36
N TRP A 129 -0.24 17.74 -9.05
CA TRP A 129 1.18 17.84 -8.72
C TRP A 129 1.73 19.24 -8.95
N ASN A 130 2.91 19.50 -8.39
CA ASN A 130 3.71 20.67 -8.74
C ASN A 130 4.59 20.33 -9.96
N PRO A 131 4.48 21.04 -11.09
CA PRO A 131 5.31 20.84 -12.28
C PRO A 131 6.82 21.00 -12.05
N ASP A 132 7.22 21.77 -11.02
CA ASP A 132 8.64 21.89 -10.63
C ASP A 132 9.13 20.64 -9.88
N VAL A 133 8.21 19.79 -9.40
CA VAL A 133 8.53 18.51 -8.72
C VAL A 133 8.45 17.34 -9.69
N PHE A 134 7.40 17.27 -10.51
CA PHE A 134 7.17 16.21 -11.48
C PHE A 134 6.87 16.81 -12.86
N GLN A 135 7.70 16.50 -13.84
CA GLN A 135 7.55 16.97 -15.21
C GLN A 135 6.85 15.89 -16.02
N LEU A 136 5.59 16.14 -16.41
CA LEU A 136 4.79 15.17 -17.16
C LEU A 136 5.31 15.02 -18.60
N GLU A 137 5.47 13.79 -19.05
CA GLU A 137 5.79 13.42 -20.44
C GLU A 137 4.55 12.86 -21.16
N SER A 138 3.81 11.98 -20.48
CA SER A 138 2.59 11.35 -21.02
C SER A 138 1.68 10.87 -19.89
N GLU A 139 0.44 10.56 -20.22
CA GLU A 139 -0.59 10.14 -19.28
C GLU A 139 -1.34 8.91 -19.75
N ILE A 140 -1.88 8.15 -18.79
CA ILE A 140 -2.75 7.01 -19.00
C ILE A 140 -4.01 7.26 -18.20
N VAL A 141 -5.16 7.34 -18.88
CA VAL A 141 -6.44 7.64 -18.23
C VAL A 141 -7.40 6.48 -18.48
N THR A 142 -7.88 5.86 -17.39
CA THR A 142 -8.96 4.88 -17.41
C THR A 142 -10.01 5.25 -16.35
N THR A 143 -11.11 4.51 -16.27
CA THR A 143 -12.15 4.73 -15.24
C THR A 143 -11.71 4.32 -13.83
N TRP A 144 -10.55 3.66 -13.70
CA TRP A 144 -10.08 3.06 -12.46
C TRP A 144 -8.57 3.26 -12.20
N GLY A 145 -7.85 3.83 -13.15
CA GLY A 145 -6.44 4.17 -13.04
C GLY A 145 -6.13 5.49 -13.74
N LEU A 146 -5.29 6.31 -13.10
CA LEU A 146 -4.77 7.55 -13.67
C LEU A 146 -3.24 7.55 -13.52
N GLY A 147 -2.56 7.19 -14.60
CA GLY A 147 -1.11 7.06 -14.69
C GLY A 147 -0.45 8.33 -15.22
N LEU A 148 0.60 8.79 -14.55
CA LEU A 148 1.47 9.86 -15.01
C LEU A 148 2.85 9.28 -15.32
N GLN A 149 3.28 9.39 -16.57
CA GLN A 149 4.64 9.10 -17.00
C GLN A 149 5.40 10.42 -17.09
N GLY A 150 6.54 10.52 -16.42
CA GLY A 150 7.27 11.78 -16.39
C GLY A 150 8.53 11.71 -15.55
N ARG A 151 9.15 12.86 -15.31
CA ARG A 151 10.43 12.96 -14.60
C ARG A 151 10.26 13.51 -13.18
N TYR A 152 10.86 12.81 -12.23
CA TYR A 152 11.03 13.24 -10.85
C TYR A 152 12.52 13.20 -10.51
N ARG A 153 13.14 14.37 -10.29
CA ARG A 153 14.58 14.52 -10.02
C ARG A 153 15.46 13.78 -11.05
N ASP A 154 15.22 14.08 -12.33
CA ASP A 154 15.91 13.55 -13.51
C ASP A 154 15.74 12.05 -13.79
N GLU A 155 15.08 11.31 -12.91
CA GLU A 155 14.68 9.93 -13.13
C GLU A 155 13.27 9.89 -13.74
N ARG A 156 13.03 8.96 -14.67
CA ARG A 156 11.71 8.75 -15.26
C ARG A 156 10.89 7.84 -14.35
N TRP A 157 9.62 8.14 -14.19
CA TRP A 157 8.71 7.48 -13.26
C TRP A 157 7.34 7.29 -13.91
N LEU A 158 6.73 6.14 -13.64
CA LEU A 158 5.30 5.93 -13.84
C LEU A 158 4.61 5.89 -12.49
N ILE A 159 3.76 6.89 -12.23
CA ILE A 159 2.97 7.02 -11.01
C ILE A 159 1.51 6.79 -11.34
N LEU A 160 0.94 5.71 -10.81
CA LEU A 160 -0.44 5.29 -11.02
C LEU A 160 -1.29 5.57 -9.79
N ASN A 161 -2.25 6.47 -9.92
CA ASN A 161 -3.34 6.63 -8.97
C ASN A 161 -4.41 5.57 -9.26
N LEU A 162 -4.57 4.59 -8.37
CA LEU A 162 -5.42 3.41 -8.58
C LEU A 162 -6.70 3.47 -7.73
N TYR A 163 -7.83 3.12 -8.35
CA TYR A 163 -9.09 2.81 -7.69
C TYR A 163 -9.53 1.39 -8.09
N GLY A 164 -9.31 0.44 -7.18
CA GLY A 164 -9.51 -0.98 -7.36
C GLY A 164 -10.99 -1.33 -7.51
N LYS A 165 -11.32 -2.22 -8.45
CA LYS A 165 -12.67 -2.74 -8.62
C LYS A 165 -13.05 -3.59 -7.41
N ASN A 166 -14.34 -3.65 -7.08
CA ASN A 166 -14.83 -4.46 -5.96
C ASN A 166 -14.92 -5.96 -6.29
N SER A 167 -15.27 -6.31 -7.53
CA SER A 167 -15.42 -7.70 -7.95
C SER A 167 -14.07 -8.41 -8.11
N SER A 168 -14.00 -9.69 -7.74
CA SER A 168 -12.78 -10.49 -7.84
C SER A 168 -12.27 -10.57 -9.28
N GLN A 169 -13.16 -10.72 -10.27
CA GLN A 169 -12.77 -10.67 -11.69
C GLN A 169 -12.24 -9.29 -12.09
N GLY A 170 -12.89 -8.20 -11.66
CA GLY A 170 -12.43 -6.86 -11.99
C GLY A 170 -11.05 -6.55 -11.42
N LYS A 171 -10.72 -7.05 -10.23
CA LYS A 171 -9.37 -6.97 -9.66
C LYS A 171 -8.35 -7.72 -10.51
N LYS A 172 -8.66 -8.95 -10.95
CA LYS A 172 -7.79 -9.73 -11.84
C LYS A 172 -7.52 -9.01 -13.15
N ASP A 173 -8.55 -8.44 -13.76
CA ASP A 173 -8.41 -7.67 -14.99
C ASP A 173 -7.50 -6.45 -14.80
N GLN A 174 -7.59 -5.78 -13.65
CA GLN A 174 -6.67 -4.69 -13.28
C GLN A 174 -5.23 -5.17 -13.09
N TRP A 175 -5.02 -6.31 -12.39
CA TRP A 175 -3.68 -6.89 -12.23
C TRP A 175 -3.05 -7.25 -13.56
N ASN A 176 -3.78 -7.92 -14.46
CA ASN A 176 -3.31 -8.29 -15.79
C ASN A 176 -2.96 -7.05 -16.63
N TRP A 177 -3.79 -6.00 -16.56
CA TRP A 177 -3.51 -4.74 -17.25
C TRP A 177 -2.26 -4.05 -16.71
N ILE A 178 -2.07 -4.00 -15.39
CA ILE A 178 -0.85 -3.45 -14.79
C ILE A 178 0.36 -4.29 -15.20
N SER A 179 0.27 -5.62 -15.19
CA SER A 179 1.36 -6.49 -15.67
C SER A 179 1.75 -6.16 -17.11
N SER A 180 0.77 -6.03 -18.01
CA SER A 180 1.00 -5.68 -19.41
C SER A 180 1.68 -4.31 -19.57
N LEU A 181 1.31 -3.34 -18.72
CA LEU A 181 1.97 -2.03 -18.69
C LEU A 181 3.44 -2.14 -18.23
N LEU A 182 3.70 -3.00 -17.25
CA LEU A 182 5.03 -3.21 -16.66
C LEU A 182 5.97 -4.05 -17.52
N GLU A 183 5.46 -4.78 -18.52
CA GLU A 183 6.26 -5.48 -19.54
C GLU A 183 7.01 -4.52 -20.47
N THR A 184 6.50 -3.31 -20.65
CA THR A 184 7.06 -2.29 -21.57
C THR A 184 7.64 -1.07 -20.85
N TRP A 185 7.66 -1.12 -19.52
CA TRP A 185 8.18 -0.06 -18.66
C TRP A 185 9.34 -0.60 -17.86
N ASP A 186 10.55 -0.06 -18.01
CA ASP A 186 11.73 -0.52 -17.25
C ASP A 186 12.11 0.43 -16.10
N ASP A 187 11.61 1.66 -16.16
CA ASP A 187 11.84 2.71 -15.19
C ASP A 187 11.07 2.45 -13.86
N PRO A 188 11.38 3.19 -12.78
CA PRO A 188 10.63 3.12 -11.54
C PRO A 188 9.12 3.25 -11.74
N PHE A 189 8.39 2.45 -10.97
CA PHE A 189 6.94 2.41 -10.97
C PHE A 189 6.42 2.51 -9.54
N LEU A 190 5.37 3.32 -9.37
CA LEU A 190 4.60 3.43 -8.14
C LEU A 190 3.11 3.37 -8.48
N ALA A 191 2.37 2.43 -7.89
CA ALA A 191 0.92 2.52 -7.83
C ALA A 191 0.48 2.79 -6.39
N ILE A 192 -0.40 3.76 -6.20
CA ILE A 192 -0.93 4.16 -4.90
C ILE A 192 -2.42 4.46 -4.98
N GLY A 193 -3.17 4.03 -3.96
CA GLY A 193 -4.61 4.29 -3.88
C GLY A 193 -5.35 3.16 -3.18
N ASP A 194 -6.64 3.04 -3.46
CA ASP A 194 -7.50 1.98 -2.94
C ASP A 194 -7.39 0.75 -3.84
N PHE A 195 -6.85 -0.35 -3.33
CA PHE A 195 -6.72 -1.62 -4.08
C PHE A 195 -7.92 -2.54 -3.86
N ASN A 196 -8.79 -2.23 -2.90
CA ASN A 196 -9.91 -3.07 -2.48
C ASN A 196 -9.53 -4.52 -2.09
N VAL A 197 -8.26 -4.76 -1.73
CA VAL A 197 -7.73 -6.10 -1.35
C VAL A 197 -6.97 -6.04 -0.03
N ALA A 198 -7.28 -6.99 0.86
CA ALA A 198 -6.51 -7.31 2.06
C ALA A 198 -5.64 -8.54 1.79
N LEU A 199 -4.37 -8.51 2.21
CA LEU A 199 -3.39 -9.59 2.02
C LEU A 199 -3.39 -10.59 3.18
N ASP A 200 -3.80 -10.15 4.37
CA ASP A 200 -3.76 -10.99 5.56
C ASP A 200 -5.03 -10.83 6.41
N THR A 201 -5.37 -11.88 7.16
CA THR A 201 -6.52 -11.87 8.08
C THR A 201 -6.43 -10.74 9.12
N THR A 202 -5.23 -10.39 9.57
CA THR A 202 -5.00 -9.32 10.54
C THR A 202 -5.21 -7.91 9.98
N GLU A 203 -5.35 -7.79 8.66
CA GLU A 203 -5.69 -6.56 7.95
C GLU A 203 -7.21 -6.32 7.87
N ARG A 204 -8.03 -7.25 8.38
CA ARG A 204 -9.48 -7.10 8.52
C ARG A 204 -9.88 -7.15 10.00
N ARG A 205 -10.92 -6.40 10.36
CA ARG A 205 -11.61 -6.50 11.65
C ARG A 205 -13.09 -6.31 11.42
N GLY A 206 -13.93 -7.20 11.95
CA GLY A 206 -15.40 -7.11 11.78
C GLY A 206 -15.89 -7.37 10.35
N SER A 207 -15.02 -7.87 9.47
CA SER A 207 -15.32 -8.13 8.06
C SER A 207 -14.64 -9.43 7.60
N THR A 208 -15.20 -10.05 6.56
CA THR A 208 -14.68 -11.28 5.97
C THR A 208 -13.35 -11.05 5.26
N PHE A 209 -12.42 -11.99 5.39
CA PHE A 209 -11.19 -12.05 4.61
C PHE A 209 -11.37 -13.01 3.44
N HIS A 210 -10.88 -12.61 2.26
CA HIS A 210 -11.02 -13.38 1.02
C HIS A 210 -9.64 -13.92 0.61
N PRO A 211 -9.31 -15.19 0.95
CA PRO A 211 -7.97 -15.74 0.73
C PRO A 211 -7.59 -15.86 -0.74
N ASP A 212 -8.56 -16.12 -1.62
CA ASP A 212 -8.29 -16.24 -3.06
C ASP A 212 -7.89 -14.89 -3.66
N GLU A 213 -8.58 -13.80 -3.30
CA GLU A 213 -8.19 -12.45 -3.74
C GLU A 213 -6.81 -12.04 -3.21
N ALA A 214 -6.49 -12.43 -1.98
CA ALA A 214 -5.18 -12.19 -1.38
C ALA A 214 -4.07 -12.95 -2.12
N ARG A 215 -4.35 -14.21 -2.52
CA ARG A 215 -3.43 -15.04 -3.31
C ARG A 215 -3.22 -14.44 -4.70
N ASP A 216 -4.30 -14.15 -5.42
CA ASP A 216 -4.24 -13.55 -6.76
C ASP A 216 -3.44 -12.24 -6.75
N PHE A 217 -3.64 -11.39 -5.74
CA PHE A 217 -2.88 -10.15 -5.60
C PHE A 217 -1.41 -10.41 -5.23
N SER A 218 -1.12 -11.39 -4.36
CA SER A 218 0.26 -11.76 -4.02
C SER A 218 1.04 -12.30 -5.21
N ASP A 219 0.40 -13.16 -6.02
CA ASP A 219 0.98 -13.71 -7.24
C ASP A 219 1.28 -12.60 -8.25
N PHE A 220 0.36 -11.65 -8.43
CA PHE A 220 0.58 -10.45 -9.24
C PHE A 220 1.79 -9.64 -8.77
N LEU A 221 1.95 -9.42 -7.46
CA LEU A 221 3.09 -8.69 -6.93
C LEU A 221 4.41 -9.42 -7.20
N GLU A 222 4.45 -10.74 -6.98
CA GLU A 222 5.65 -11.55 -7.18
C GLU A 222 6.05 -11.62 -8.66
N GLN A 223 5.10 -11.86 -9.56
CA GLN A 223 5.34 -11.96 -11.01
C GLN A 223 5.94 -10.69 -11.60
N ASN A 224 5.53 -9.52 -11.10
CA ASN A 224 5.98 -8.22 -11.59
C ASN A 224 7.12 -7.61 -10.76
N HIS A 225 7.67 -8.34 -9.79
CA HIS A 225 8.71 -7.85 -8.87
C HIS A 225 8.29 -6.55 -8.14
N LEU A 226 7.02 -6.46 -7.77
CA LEU A 226 6.45 -5.35 -7.03
C LEU A 226 6.55 -5.59 -5.53
N GLN A 227 6.87 -4.53 -4.79
CA GLN A 227 6.90 -4.53 -3.34
C GLN A 227 5.68 -3.78 -2.78
N ASP A 228 4.84 -4.44 -1.98
CA ASP A 228 3.85 -3.74 -1.12
C ASP A 228 4.58 -3.02 0.01
N LEU A 229 4.47 -1.69 0.05
CA LEU A 229 5.10 -0.90 1.09
C LEU A 229 4.37 -1.11 2.41
N PRO A 230 5.08 -1.51 3.49
CA PRO A 230 4.46 -1.71 4.78
C PRO A 230 3.97 -0.37 5.33
N LEU A 231 2.82 -0.43 6.00
CA LEU A 231 2.23 0.75 6.62
C LEU A 231 2.87 0.98 8.00
N GLU A 232 3.65 2.05 8.14
CA GLU A 232 4.44 2.32 9.35
C GLU A 232 3.61 2.83 10.53
N ALA A 233 2.50 3.50 10.23
CA ALA A 233 1.54 3.96 11.23
C ALA A 233 0.11 3.83 10.69
N GLY A 234 -0.83 3.63 11.59
CA GLY A 234 -2.24 3.59 11.22
C GLY A 234 -2.67 2.30 10.52
N LYS A 235 -2.50 1.16 11.18
CA LYS A 235 -2.75 -0.22 10.71
C LYS A 235 -3.91 -0.45 9.71
N PHE A 236 -5.04 0.23 9.85
CA PHE A 236 -6.20 0.11 8.96
C PHE A 236 -6.39 1.40 8.16
N THR A 237 -6.82 1.28 6.91
CA THR A 237 -6.95 2.40 5.99
C THR A 237 -8.40 2.73 5.63
N TRP A 238 -9.32 1.80 5.87
CA TRP A 238 -10.75 1.99 5.70
C TRP A 238 -11.52 1.64 6.97
N LYS A 239 -12.62 2.35 7.22
CA LYS A 239 -13.61 2.03 8.25
C LYS A 239 -15.03 2.21 7.73
N ASN A 240 -15.96 1.37 8.19
CA ASN A 240 -17.37 1.65 7.94
C ASN A 240 -17.89 2.80 8.84
N ARG A 241 -19.14 3.23 8.60
CA ARG A 241 -19.74 4.42 9.23
C ARG A 241 -19.71 4.41 10.78
N ASP A 242 -19.88 3.25 11.40
CA ASP A 242 -19.88 3.08 12.86
C ASP A 242 -18.52 2.64 13.43
N GLY A 243 -17.53 2.39 12.57
CA GLY A 243 -16.18 1.96 12.97
C GLY A 243 -16.08 0.51 13.46
N THR A 244 -17.14 -0.29 13.33
CA THR A 244 -17.14 -1.71 13.72
C THR A 244 -16.36 -2.59 12.75
N LYS A 245 -16.27 -2.16 11.48
CA LYS A 245 -15.51 -2.82 10.42
C LYS A 245 -14.32 -1.98 10.03
N LEU A 246 -13.13 -2.57 10.04
CA LEU A 246 -11.88 -1.93 9.65
C LEU A 246 -11.14 -2.79 8.63
N SER A 247 -10.45 -2.17 7.69
CA SER A 247 -9.69 -2.89 6.67
C SER A 247 -8.45 -2.11 6.23
N ARG A 248 -7.35 -2.79 5.90
CA ARG A 248 -6.25 -2.21 5.12
C ARG A 248 -6.45 -2.63 3.66
N ILE A 249 -6.92 -1.68 2.86
CA ILE A 249 -7.21 -1.86 1.43
C ILE A 249 -6.55 -0.78 0.57
N ASP A 250 -6.14 0.32 1.18
CA ASP A 250 -5.35 1.36 0.54
C ASP A 250 -3.86 1.00 0.66
N ARG A 251 -3.14 0.98 -0.46
CA ARG A 251 -1.75 0.51 -0.54
C ARG A 251 -0.90 1.41 -1.41
N ALA A 252 0.41 1.27 -1.27
CA ALA A 252 1.38 1.76 -2.23
C ALA A 252 2.30 0.59 -2.60
N ILE A 253 2.29 0.21 -3.88
CA ILE A 253 3.17 -0.83 -4.41
C ILE A 253 4.21 -0.19 -5.32
N ILE A 254 5.46 -0.64 -5.22
CA ILE A 254 6.58 -0.01 -5.90
C ILE A 254 7.46 -1.06 -6.60
N ARG A 255 7.98 -0.70 -7.77
CA ARG A 255 9.07 -1.42 -8.45
C ARG A 255 10.19 -0.43 -8.72
N LEU A 256 11.38 -0.73 -8.23
CA LEU A 256 12.58 0.07 -8.45
C LEU A 256 13.57 -0.75 -9.28
N PRO A 257 14.27 -0.14 -10.26
CA PRO A 257 15.41 -0.78 -10.89
C PRO A 257 16.45 -1.18 -9.83
N SER A 258 17.16 -2.28 -10.08
CA SER A 258 18.12 -2.89 -9.15
C SER A 258 19.13 -1.89 -8.58
N GLU A 259 19.63 -0.97 -9.42
CA GLU A 259 20.63 0.05 -9.06
C GLU A 259 20.11 1.07 -8.03
N ASN A 260 18.81 1.35 -8.01
CA ASN A 260 18.19 2.38 -7.14
C ASN A 260 17.56 1.80 -5.87
N SER A 261 17.36 0.48 -5.83
CA SER A 261 16.69 -0.22 -4.73
C SER A 261 17.45 -0.18 -3.39
N GLU A 262 18.78 -0.07 -3.42
CA GLU A 262 19.62 -0.18 -2.22
C GLU A 262 19.90 1.18 -1.52
N THR A 263 19.70 2.30 -2.23
CA THR A 263 20.12 3.64 -1.75
C THR A 263 18.95 4.52 -1.29
N ILE A 264 17.70 4.17 -1.65
CA ILE A 264 16.53 5.01 -1.42
C ILE A 264 15.47 4.22 -0.66
N SER A 265 15.07 4.71 0.53
CA SER A 265 13.97 4.13 1.29
C SER A 265 12.67 4.94 1.10
N TYR A 266 11.58 4.21 0.86
CA TYR A 266 10.24 4.75 0.75
C TYR A 266 9.41 4.30 1.95
N HIS A 267 8.78 5.26 2.62
CA HIS A 267 8.04 5.04 3.85
C HIS A 267 6.57 5.43 3.65
N LEU A 268 5.67 4.46 3.84
CA LEU A 268 4.24 4.66 3.74
C LEU A 268 3.65 4.82 5.14
N THR A 269 3.13 6.01 5.44
CA THR A 269 2.54 6.33 6.75
C THR A 269 1.05 6.60 6.60
N GLY A 270 0.22 5.91 7.39
CA GLY A 270 -1.19 6.23 7.53
C GLY A 270 -1.37 7.43 8.46
N LEU A 271 -1.93 8.51 7.93
CA LEU A 271 -2.16 9.74 8.68
C LEU A 271 -3.40 9.62 9.61
N PRO A 272 -3.62 10.57 10.53
CA PRO A 272 -4.85 10.61 11.31
C PRO A 272 -6.09 10.59 10.41
N TRP A 273 -7.16 9.96 10.87
CA TRP A 273 -8.44 9.94 10.16
C TRP A 273 -8.96 11.36 9.97
N THR A 274 -9.55 11.62 8.81
CA THR A 274 -10.33 12.84 8.56
C THR A 274 -11.82 12.50 8.67
N VAL A 275 -12.68 13.34 8.10
CA VAL A 275 -14.11 13.08 7.95
C VAL A 275 -14.43 11.99 6.89
N ALA A 276 -13.42 11.53 6.16
CA ALA A 276 -13.54 10.40 5.25
C ALA A 276 -13.56 9.06 6.00
N ASP A 277 -14.18 8.07 5.37
CA ASP A 277 -14.11 6.65 5.73
C ASP A 277 -12.77 6.00 5.36
N HIS A 278 -12.02 6.60 4.43
CA HIS A 278 -10.63 6.27 4.15
C HIS A 278 -9.64 7.15 4.93
N ARG A 279 -8.49 6.55 5.27
CA ARG A 279 -7.36 7.19 5.92
C ARG A 279 -6.42 7.73 4.85
N PRO A 280 -6.02 9.01 4.92
CA PRO A 280 -5.00 9.54 4.02
C PRO A 280 -3.66 8.82 4.21
N LEU A 281 -3.02 8.45 3.11
CA LEU A 281 -1.69 7.85 3.10
C LEU A 281 -0.65 8.88 2.67
N LEU A 282 0.48 8.91 3.37
CA LEU A 282 1.65 9.72 3.02
C LEU A 282 2.80 8.80 2.63
N LEU A 283 3.19 8.86 1.37
CA LEU A 283 4.43 8.27 0.90
C LEU A 283 5.54 9.32 1.02
N SER A 284 6.59 9.00 1.78
CA SER A 284 7.77 9.86 1.90
C SER A 284 9.01 9.14 1.41
N ARG A 285 9.84 9.86 0.64
CA ARG A 285 11.17 9.43 0.23
C ARG A 285 12.16 10.00 1.23
N GLN A 286 12.89 9.12 1.90
CA GLN A 286 13.95 9.50 2.83
C GLN A 286 15.28 9.01 2.26
N SER A 287 16.16 9.94 1.90
CA SER A 287 17.58 9.64 1.70
C SER A 287 18.20 9.53 3.09
N VAL A 288 18.04 8.38 3.72
CA VAL A 288 18.62 8.14 5.04
C VAL A 288 19.76 7.17 4.86
N ASP A 289 20.97 7.69 5.06
CA ASP A 289 22.13 6.87 5.34
C ASP A 289 21.96 6.32 6.77
N PHE A 290 21.30 5.16 6.89
CA PHE A 290 21.20 4.41 8.14
C PHE A 290 22.56 3.77 8.53
N GLY A 291 23.64 4.08 7.81
CA GLY A 291 24.79 3.24 7.72
C GLY A 291 24.48 1.95 6.94
N PRO A 292 25.47 1.07 6.76
CA PRO A 292 25.28 -0.15 6.00
C PRO A 292 24.23 -1.06 6.65
N HIS A 293 23.24 -1.51 5.87
CA HIS A 293 22.19 -2.42 6.32
C HIS A 293 22.76 -3.54 7.23
N PRO A 294 22.07 -3.83 8.35
CA PRO A 294 22.50 -4.90 9.23
C PRO A 294 22.53 -6.21 8.42
N PHE A 295 23.67 -6.90 8.47
CA PHE A 295 23.82 -8.19 7.83
C PHE A 295 22.90 -9.18 8.55
N LYS A 296 21.95 -9.76 7.83
CA LYS A 296 21.02 -10.74 8.37
C LYS A 296 21.45 -12.13 7.91
N PHE A 297 21.52 -13.04 8.86
CA PHE A 297 21.79 -14.45 8.60
C PHE A 297 20.51 -15.17 8.19
N PHE A 298 20.55 -15.95 7.11
CA PHE A 298 19.43 -16.79 6.69
C PHE A 298 19.68 -18.26 7.01
N ASN A 299 18.72 -18.92 7.63
CA ASN A 299 18.86 -20.34 8.02
C ASN A 299 19.07 -21.25 6.80
N ALA A 300 18.51 -20.86 5.65
CA ALA A 300 18.68 -21.59 4.39
C ALA A 300 20.15 -21.68 3.93
N TRP A 301 21.05 -20.82 4.41
CA TRP A 301 22.49 -20.95 4.12
C TRP A 301 23.10 -22.20 4.75
N LEU A 302 22.60 -22.65 5.91
CA LEU A 302 23.08 -23.87 6.56
C LEU A 302 22.76 -25.14 5.77
N ALA A 303 21.73 -25.10 4.93
CA ALA A 303 21.36 -26.20 4.04
C ALA A 303 22.27 -26.29 2.79
N ASN A 304 23.14 -25.31 2.57
CA ASN A 304 24.16 -25.38 1.53
C ASN A 304 25.41 -26.07 2.08
N SER A 305 25.79 -27.20 1.49
CA SER A 305 26.94 -28.00 1.91
C SER A 305 28.26 -27.21 1.91
N SER A 306 28.42 -26.23 1.02
CA SER A 306 29.63 -25.42 0.93
C SER A 306 29.70 -24.26 1.95
N PHE A 307 28.59 -23.94 2.62
CA PHE A 307 28.53 -22.78 3.52
C PHE A 307 29.37 -22.96 4.78
N VAL A 308 29.24 -24.11 5.45
CA VAL A 308 29.95 -24.39 6.70
C VAL A 308 31.46 -24.41 6.46
N ASP A 309 31.89 -25.04 5.37
CA ASP A 309 33.30 -25.12 5.00
C ASP A 309 33.86 -23.74 4.60
N PHE A 310 33.06 -22.93 3.89
CA PHE A 310 33.41 -21.55 3.59
C PHE A 310 33.64 -20.73 4.87
N VAL A 311 32.72 -20.82 5.83
CA VAL A 311 32.82 -20.08 7.10
C VAL A 311 34.03 -20.53 7.89
N LYS A 312 34.27 -21.85 8.03
CA LYS A 312 35.45 -22.38 8.74
C LYS A 312 36.76 -21.88 8.14
N ARG A 313 36.92 -22.05 6.82
CA ARG A 313 38.12 -21.62 6.10
C ARG A 313 38.36 -20.12 6.28
N LYS A 314 37.33 -19.28 6.09
CA LYS A 314 37.45 -17.84 6.30
C LYS A 314 37.74 -17.48 7.74
N TRP A 315 37.15 -18.18 8.70
CA TRP A 315 37.38 -17.94 10.13
C TRP A 315 38.85 -18.13 10.54
N ASP A 316 39.54 -19.07 9.92
CA ASP A 316 40.94 -19.39 10.19
C ASP A 316 41.94 -18.50 9.43
N GLU A 317 41.52 -17.90 8.31
CA GLU A 317 42.32 -16.92 7.53
C GLU A 317 42.50 -15.57 8.26
N PHE A 318 41.68 -15.25 9.26
CA PHE A 318 41.73 -13.95 9.95
C PHE A 318 42.81 -13.89 11.05
N PRO A 319 43.58 -12.78 11.12
CA PRO A 319 44.72 -12.65 12.03
C PRO A 319 44.32 -12.73 13.51
N LYS A 320 45.22 -13.29 14.32
CA LYS A 320 45.10 -13.37 15.78
C LYS A 320 45.90 -12.23 16.41
N ASN A 321 45.22 -11.35 17.13
CA ASN A 321 45.82 -10.27 17.93
C ASN A 321 45.80 -10.66 19.43
N ASP A 322 46.47 -9.89 20.28
CA ASP A 322 46.57 -10.20 21.72
C ASP A 322 45.27 -9.99 22.51
N ASN A 323 44.26 -9.36 21.90
CA ASN A 323 42.96 -9.11 22.54
C ASN A 323 41.88 -10.05 21.95
N PRO A 324 41.39 -11.03 22.73
CA PRO A 324 40.39 -12.00 22.26
C PRO A 324 39.06 -11.37 21.79
N MET A 325 38.62 -10.28 22.43
CA MET A 325 37.38 -9.60 22.07
C MET A 325 37.52 -8.87 20.73
N ARG A 326 38.70 -8.27 20.49
CA ARG A 326 39.02 -7.64 19.21
C ARG A 326 39.12 -8.67 18.09
N ASN A 327 39.74 -9.82 18.36
CA ASN A 327 39.79 -10.94 17.40
C ASN A 327 38.40 -11.42 17.01
N PHE A 328 37.51 -11.62 17.98
CA PHE A 328 36.15 -12.06 17.71
C PHE A 328 35.39 -11.06 16.84
N LYS A 329 35.46 -9.76 17.18
CA LYS A 329 34.86 -8.68 16.38
C LYS A 329 35.41 -8.63 14.95
N ASP A 330 36.72 -8.69 14.80
CA ASP A 330 37.37 -8.59 13.49
C ASP A 330 37.09 -9.81 12.62
N LYS A 331 37.02 -11.00 13.21
CA LYS A 331 36.56 -12.23 12.54
C LYS A 331 35.12 -12.14 12.06
N LEU A 332 34.20 -11.64 12.90
CA LEU A 332 32.80 -11.43 12.49
C LEU A 332 32.69 -10.39 11.36
N LYS A 333 33.46 -9.29 11.43
CA LYS A 333 33.49 -8.27 10.38
C LYS A 333 34.06 -8.83 9.07
N GLY A 334 35.15 -9.59 9.14
CA GLY A 334 35.76 -10.26 8.00
C GLY A 334 34.83 -11.28 7.36
N LEU A 335 34.17 -12.13 8.17
CA LEU A 335 33.16 -13.07 7.69
C LEU A 335 32.01 -12.34 6.96
N LYS A 336 31.47 -11.26 7.53
CA LYS A 336 30.42 -10.47 6.88
C LYS A 336 30.84 -10.01 5.48
N LEU A 337 32.06 -9.51 5.33
CA LEU A 337 32.58 -9.02 4.05
C LEU A 337 32.81 -10.16 3.05
N ALA A 338 33.32 -11.31 3.50
CA ALA A 338 33.54 -12.48 2.67
C ALA A 338 32.23 -13.16 2.25
N LEU A 339 31.20 -13.14 3.12
CA LEU A 339 29.91 -13.76 2.87
C LEU A 339 29.10 -13.04 1.79
N LYS A 340 29.17 -11.71 1.71
CA LYS A 340 28.44 -10.94 0.69
C LYS A 340 28.64 -11.45 -0.75
N PRO A 341 29.87 -11.56 -1.29
CA PRO A 341 30.09 -12.07 -2.63
C PRO A 341 29.74 -13.56 -2.74
N TRP A 342 30.01 -14.37 -1.71
CA TRP A 342 29.64 -15.78 -1.71
C TRP A 342 28.11 -15.98 -1.86
N ILE A 343 27.30 -15.15 -1.17
CA ILE A 343 25.84 -15.18 -1.27
C ILE A 343 25.40 -14.84 -2.70
N ALA A 344 25.95 -13.78 -3.29
CA ALA A 344 25.60 -13.36 -4.65
C ALA A 344 25.89 -14.47 -5.67
N THR A 345 27.11 -15.02 -5.65
CA THR A 345 27.50 -16.14 -6.52
C THR A 345 26.62 -17.37 -6.30
N ASN A 346 26.27 -17.68 -5.05
CA ASN A 346 25.45 -18.85 -4.77
C ASN A 346 23.97 -18.67 -5.19
N LEU A 347 23.43 -17.46 -5.09
CA LEU A 347 22.08 -17.15 -5.57
C LEU A 347 22.00 -17.25 -7.10
N GLU A 348 23.00 -16.74 -7.79
CA GLU A 348 23.11 -16.84 -9.24
C GLU A 348 23.25 -18.30 -9.69
N ALA A 349 24.17 -19.06 -9.07
CA ALA A 349 24.34 -20.48 -9.34
C ALA A 349 23.05 -21.29 -9.09
N ASN A 350 22.31 -20.99 -8.02
CA ASN A 350 21.02 -21.62 -7.74
C ASN A 350 19.99 -21.31 -8.83
N ARG A 351 19.89 -20.05 -9.29
CA ARG A 351 18.97 -19.65 -10.37
C ARG A 351 19.31 -20.35 -11.68
N SER A 352 20.60 -20.36 -12.07
CA SER A 352 21.06 -21.06 -13.26
C SER A 352 20.81 -22.56 -13.18
N LYS A 353 21.02 -23.17 -12.00
CA LYS A 353 20.73 -24.59 -11.78
C LYS A 353 19.24 -24.89 -11.91
N ILE A 354 18.36 -24.12 -11.27
CA ILE A 354 16.89 -24.26 -11.41
C ILE A 354 16.49 -24.14 -12.88
N PHE A 355 17.03 -23.15 -13.60
CA PHE A 355 16.74 -22.97 -15.02
C PHE A 355 17.15 -24.20 -15.85
N SER A 356 18.36 -24.74 -15.64
CA SER A 356 18.84 -25.94 -16.33
C SER A 356 18.01 -27.19 -16.02
N LEU A 357 17.59 -27.36 -14.75
CA LEU A 357 16.74 -28.48 -14.32
C LEU A 357 15.37 -28.39 -14.99
N LYS A 358 14.75 -27.19 -15.03
CA LYS A 358 13.48 -26.98 -15.72
C LYS A 358 13.58 -27.23 -17.22
N GLN A 359 14.67 -26.82 -17.86
CA GLN A 359 14.90 -27.09 -19.28
C GLN A 359 15.05 -28.58 -19.56
N SER A 360 15.80 -29.30 -18.72
CA SER A 360 15.93 -30.76 -18.82
C SER A 360 14.59 -31.47 -18.60
N MET A 361 13.78 -31.00 -17.65
CA MET A 361 12.43 -31.53 -17.42
C MET A 361 11.52 -31.29 -18.62
N ALA A 362 11.52 -30.09 -19.20
CA ALA A 362 10.74 -29.76 -20.38
C ALA A 362 11.11 -30.62 -21.61
N GLN A 363 12.40 -30.94 -21.78
CA GLN A 363 12.85 -31.86 -22.82
C GLN A 363 12.30 -33.27 -22.63
N LEU A 364 12.30 -33.77 -21.39
CA LEU A 364 11.75 -35.08 -21.05
C LEU A 364 10.21 -35.10 -21.19
N GLU A 365 9.53 -34.01 -20.84
CA GLU A 365 8.09 -33.83 -21.06
C GLU A 365 7.75 -33.88 -22.56
N GLY A 366 8.53 -33.22 -23.43
CA GLY A 366 8.35 -33.32 -24.88
C GLY A 366 8.57 -34.75 -25.42
N ILE A 367 9.46 -35.53 -24.81
CA ILE A 367 9.62 -36.96 -25.16
C ILE A 367 8.40 -37.76 -24.71
N MET A 368 7.86 -37.49 -23.52
CA MET A 368 6.65 -38.14 -22.98
C MET A 368 5.43 -38.01 -23.90
N GLU A 369 5.34 -36.91 -24.64
CA GLU A 369 4.26 -36.68 -25.61
C GLU A 369 4.34 -37.60 -26.83
N SER A 370 5.54 -38.12 -27.15
CA SER A 370 5.79 -38.94 -28.33
C SER A 370 5.96 -40.43 -28.03
N ARG A 371 6.48 -40.78 -26.85
CA ARG A 371 6.73 -42.16 -26.41
C ARG A 371 6.81 -42.25 -24.89
N GLU A 372 6.73 -43.46 -24.35
CA GLU A 372 7.04 -43.67 -22.94
C GLU A 372 8.53 -43.40 -22.64
N LEU A 373 8.78 -42.81 -21.46
CA LEU A 373 10.12 -42.66 -20.92
C LEU A 373 10.68 -44.02 -20.46
N THR A 374 11.98 -44.23 -20.73
CA THR A 374 12.76 -45.32 -20.16
C THR A 374 12.88 -45.18 -18.64
N LEU A 375 13.29 -46.25 -17.95
CA LEU A 375 13.50 -46.21 -16.50
C LEU A 375 14.53 -45.14 -16.10
N GLU A 376 15.61 -44.99 -16.87
CA GLU A 376 16.65 -43.98 -16.63
C GLU A 376 16.10 -42.55 -16.77
N GLU A 377 15.32 -42.29 -17.82
CA GLU A 377 14.68 -40.98 -18.05
C GLU A 377 13.65 -40.65 -16.96
N LYS A 378 12.89 -41.64 -16.48
CA LYS A 378 11.95 -41.47 -15.34
C LYS A 378 12.70 -41.11 -14.06
N LEU A 379 13.82 -41.78 -13.77
CA LEU A 379 14.66 -41.48 -12.61
C LEU A 379 15.29 -40.09 -12.72
N ALA A 380 15.78 -39.71 -13.91
CA ALA A 380 16.33 -38.38 -14.17
C ALA A 380 15.30 -37.26 -13.99
N TYR A 381 14.07 -37.46 -14.50
CA TYR A 381 12.97 -36.51 -14.32
C TYR A 381 12.61 -36.35 -12.84
N ALA A 382 12.46 -37.46 -12.10
CA ALA A 382 12.15 -37.44 -10.68
C ALA A 382 13.24 -36.73 -9.86
N ALA A 383 14.53 -37.03 -10.14
CA ALA A 383 15.65 -36.38 -9.49
C ALA A 383 15.70 -34.87 -9.77
N ALA A 384 15.52 -34.47 -11.04
CA ALA A 384 15.52 -33.06 -11.42
C ALA A 384 14.36 -32.27 -10.79
N SER A 385 13.18 -32.88 -10.74
CA SER A 385 11.98 -32.31 -10.10
C SER A 385 12.17 -32.14 -8.58
N GLN A 386 12.73 -33.15 -7.92
CA GLN A 386 13.04 -33.08 -6.49
C GLN A 386 14.07 -31.99 -6.19
N GLU A 387 15.19 -31.97 -6.92
CA GLU A 387 16.27 -30.99 -6.73
C GLU A 387 15.77 -29.54 -6.97
N SER A 388 15.00 -29.32 -8.03
CA SER A 388 14.38 -28.01 -8.31
C SER A 388 13.45 -27.57 -7.16
N SER A 389 12.61 -28.48 -6.67
CA SER A 389 11.68 -28.21 -5.57
C SER A 389 12.40 -27.88 -4.26
N GLU A 390 13.53 -28.54 -3.98
CA GLU A 390 14.36 -28.22 -2.81
C GLU A 390 15.01 -26.84 -2.90
N LEU A 391 15.57 -26.49 -4.07
CA LEU A 391 16.18 -25.17 -4.28
C LEU A 391 15.16 -24.04 -4.16
N GLN A 392 13.96 -24.22 -4.72
CA GLN A 392 12.86 -23.26 -4.59
C GLN A 392 12.37 -23.13 -3.14
N ARG A 393 12.24 -24.24 -2.40
CA ARG A 393 11.88 -24.20 -0.97
C ARG A 393 12.87 -23.41 -0.14
N ARG A 394 14.17 -23.50 -0.44
CA ARG A 394 15.22 -22.71 0.24
C ARG A 394 15.05 -21.22 -0.04
N GLU A 395 14.78 -20.84 -1.29
CA GLU A 395 14.52 -19.43 -1.67
C GLU A 395 13.27 -18.88 -0.98
N ILE A 396 12.18 -19.65 -0.94
CA ILE A 396 10.96 -19.32 -0.21
C ILE A 396 11.24 -19.16 1.29
N GLY A 397 12.04 -20.05 1.89
CA GLY A 397 12.47 -19.95 3.28
C GLY A 397 13.22 -18.66 3.59
N MET A 398 14.12 -18.22 2.69
CA MET A 398 14.79 -16.92 2.80
C MET A 398 13.78 -15.76 2.73
N LYS A 399 12.88 -15.77 1.74
CA LYS A 399 11.82 -14.76 1.59
C LYS A 399 10.91 -14.69 2.83
N ARG A 400 10.50 -15.83 3.40
CA ARG A 400 9.72 -15.90 4.66
C ARG A 400 10.44 -15.25 5.84
N GLN A 401 11.75 -15.50 5.98
CA GLN A 401 12.56 -14.89 7.04
C GLN A 401 12.76 -13.38 6.82
N GLN A 402 12.80 -12.91 5.56
CA GLN A 402 12.84 -11.48 5.21
C GLN A 402 11.51 -10.78 5.53
N LEU A 403 10.38 -11.40 5.19
CA LEU A 403 9.02 -10.90 5.38
C LEU A 403 8.51 -11.04 6.83
N LYS A 404 9.32 -11.59 7.75
CA LYS A 404 8.92 -11.91 9.14
C LYS A 404 7.64 -12.75 9.23
N ILE A 405 7.40 -13.63 8.26
CA ILE A 405 6.30 -14.59 8.30
C ILE A 405 6.68 -15.67 9.31
N LYS A 406 6.44 -15.38 10.59
CA LYS A 406 6.31 -16.39 11.64
C LYS A 406 4.82 -16.74 11.68
N TRP A 407 4.48 -18.03 11.77
CA TRP A 407 3.13 -18.55 12.03
C TRP A 407 2.16 -18.80 10.85
N MET A 408 2.58 -19.58 9.86
CA MET A 408 1.58 -20.39 9.11
C MET A 408 2.07 -21.79 8.75
N ALA A 409 3.39 -22.01 8.62
CA ALA A 409 3.92 -23.34 8.25
C ALA A 409 4.31 -24.22 9.44
N ASP A 410 4.85 -23.65 10.52
CA ASP A 410 5.41 -24.44 11.64
C ASP A 410 4.35 -24.82 12.70
N GLY A 411 3.08 -24.44 12.48
CA GLY A 411 1.98 -24.70 13.42
C GLY A 411 1.35 -26.08 13.30
N ASP A 412 1.70 -26.86 12.27
CA ASP A 412 1.10 -28.16 11.99
C ASP A 412 2.04 -29.34 12.27
N GLU A 413 3.32 -29.08 12.59
CA GLU A 413 4.20 -30.09 13.16
C GLU A 413 4.07 -30.08 14.68
N ASN A 414 3.05 -30.80 15.13
CA ASN A 414 2.77 -31.19 16.51
C ASN A 414 4.00 -31.88 17.14
N THR A 415 5.02 -31.11 17.51
CA THR A 415 6.17 -31.59 18.28
C THR A 415 5.87 -31.38 19.76
N ARG A 416 5.90 -32.49 20.49
CA ARG A 416 5.82 -32.65 21.94
C ARG A 416 6.94 -31.89 22.68
N LEU A 417 7.01 -30.58 22.52
CA LEU A 417 7.92 -29.71 23.29
C LEU A 417 7.17 -28.75 24.23
N PHE A 418 5.83 -28.77 24.21
CA PHE A 418 4.98 -27.93 25.08
C PHE A 418 3.85 -28.73 25.75
N HIS A 419 4.16 -29.93 26.24
CA HIS A 419 3.44 -30.52 27.36
C HIS A 419 4.39 -30.70 28.54
#